data_AF-A0AA43HUW0-F1
#
_entry.id   AF-A0AA43HUW0-F1
#
_cell.length_a   1.000
_cell.length_b   1.000
_cell.length_c   1.000
_cell.angle_alpha   90.00
_cell.angle_beta   90.00
_cell.angle_gamma   90.00
#
_symmetry.space_group_name_H-M   'P 1'
#
loop_
_entity.id
_entity.type
_entity.pdbx_description
1 polymer ?
#
loop_
_entity_poly.entity_id
_entity_poly.type
_entity_poly.pdbx_seq_one_letter_code
_entity_poly.pdbx_strand_id
1 'polypeptide(L)' 'MATHTLKTNLKGLKRWAWRKNLSGFFIVNGKELTDAQVRTMVEWAINKGYEYDADIPEKEVIELLNLQNQ' A
#
# COMPACT_ATOMS: atom_id res chain seq x y z
N MET A 1 15.15 23.17 1.25
CA MET A 1 15.45 21.75 1.57
C MET A 1 14.55 20.92 0.67
N ALA A 2 15.11 20.14 -0.25
CA ALA A 2 14.31 19.28 -1.13
C ALA A 2 13.96 18.00 -0.36
N THR A 3 12.69 17.81 -0.04
CA THR A 3 12.21 16.56 0.55
C THR A 3 12.21 15.50 -0.54
N HIS A 4 13.18 14.58 -0.49
CA HIS A 4 13.19 13.42 -1.36
C HIS A 4 12.12 12.44 -0.86
N THR A 5 10.90 12.57 -1.37
CA THR A 5 9.84 11.60 -1.09
C THR A 5 10.18 10.30 -1.85
N LEU A 6 10.56 9.27 -1.11
CA LEU A 6 10.70 7.93 -1.67
C LEU A 6 9.32 7.47 -2.11
N LYS A 7 9.13 7.30 -3.41
CA LYS A 7 7.91 6.75 -4.00
C LYS A 7 8.17 5.31 -4.42
N THR A 8 7.32 4.41 -3.97
CA THR A 8 7.38 3.00 -4.34
C THR A 8 6.43 2.75 -5.51
N ASN A 9 6.98 2.35 -6.66
CA ASN A 9 6.15 1.98 -7.80
C ASN A 9 5.41 0.67 -7.51
N LEU A 10 4.07 0.67 -7.62
CA LEU A 10 3.22 -0.47 -7.24
C LEU A 10 3.40 -1.67 -8.16
N LYS A 11 3.62 -1.46 -9.46
CA LYS A 11 3.89 -2.55 -10.42
C LYS A 11 5.26 -3.20 -10.15
N GLY A 12 6.27 -2.36 -9.86
CA GLY A 12 7.59 -2.82 -9.44
C GLY A 12 7.55 -3.59 -8.14
N LEU A 13 6.81 -3.06 -7.15
CA LEU A 13 6.55 -3.71 -5.87
C LEU A 13 5.88 -5.06 -6.09
N LYS A 14 4.79 -5.14 -6.85
CA LYS A 14 4.11 -6.41 -7.14
C LYS A 14 5.07 -7.45 -7.73
N ARG A 15 5.90 -7.06 -8.70
CA ARG A 15 6.85 -7.97 -9.37
C ARG A 15 7.90 -8.56 -8.42
N TRP A 16 8.39 -7.76 -7.47
CA TRP A 16 9.46 -8.19 -6.55
C TRP A 16 8.93 -8.78 -5.24
N ALA A 17 7.90 -8.15 -4.69
CA ALA A 17 7.44 -8.35 -3.33
C ALA A 17 6.52 -9.58 -3.19
N TRP A 18 5.94 -10.09 -4.28
CA TRP A 18 5.11 -11.32 -4.26
C TRP A 18 5.86 -12.60 -3.89
N ARG A 19 7.19 -12.57 -3.88
CA ARG A 19 8.04 -13.68 -3.41
C ARG A 19 8.43 -13.54 -1.93
N LYS A 20 7.94 -12.50 -1.24
CA LYS A 20 8.31 -12.15 0.13
C LYS A 20 7.06 -12.06 1.01
N ASN A 21 7.30 -12.05 2.32
CA ASN A 21 6.29 -11.67 3.31
C ASN A 21 6.27 -10.14 3.40
N LEU A 22 5.10 -9.54 3.17
CA LEU A 22 4.89 -8.10 3.14
C LEU A 22 4.24 -7.55 4.41
N SER A 23 4.11 -8.36 5.45
CA SER A 23 3.63 -7.89 6.75
C SER A 23 4.50 -6.75 7.27
N GLY A 24 3.88 -5.65 7.70
CA GLY A 24 4.56 -4.45 8.19
C GLY A 24 5.17 -3.56 7.10
N PHE A 25 5.01 -3.89 5.81
CA PHE A 25 5.59 -3.10 4.73
C PHE A 25 4.91 -1.71 4.59
N PHE A 26 3.62 -1.63 4.89
CA PHE A 26 2.87 -0.38 4.93
C PHE A 26 2.23 -0.20 6.29
N ILE A 27 2.21 1.05 6.75
CA ILE A 27 1.50 1.48 7.95
C ILE A 27 0.42 2.44 7.50
N VAL A 28 -0.84 2.11 7.82
CA VAL A 28 -2.01 2.90 7.45
C VAL A 28 -2.75 3.19 8.74
N ASN A 29 -3.03 4.47 9.01
CA ASN A 29 -3.70 4.89 10.25
C ASN A 29 -3.03 4.33 11.53
N GLY A 30 -1.69 4.29 11.55
CA GLY A 30 -0.92 3.77 12.67
C GLY A 30 -0.95 2.25 12.87
N LYS A 31 -1.62 1.48 11.98
CA LYS A 31 -1.63 0.02 12.01
C LYS A 31 -0.77 -0.54 10.86
N GLU A 32 0.09 -1.49 11.20
CA GLU A 32 0.85 -2.26 10.22
C GLU A 32 -0.09 -3.18 9.42
N LEU A 33 0.00 -3.13 8.10
CA LEU A 33 -0.75 -4.03 7.24
C LEU A 33 -0.13 -5.42 7.24
N THR A 34 -0.98 -6.45 7.26
CA THR A 34 -0.58 -7.84 7.03
C THR A 34 -0.22 -8.08 5.56
N ASP A 35 0.52 -9.16 5.26
CA ASP A 35 0.87 -9.53 3.88
C ASP A 35 -0.36 -9.59 2.95
N ALA A 36 -1.47 -10.19 3.43
CA ALA A 36 -2.71 -10.26 2.66
C ALA A 36 -3.31 -8.87 2.40
N GLN A 37 -3.34 -8.00 3.41
CA GLN A 37 -3.84 -6.63 3.26
C GLN A 37 -2.97 -5.80 2.31
N VAL A 38 -1.64 -5.93 2.41
CA VAL A 38 -0.71 -5.26 1.48
C VAL A 38 -0.96 -5.72 0.05
N ARG A 39 -1.13 -7.03 -0.18
CA ARG A 39 -1.42 -7.54 -1.52
C ARG A 39 -2.74 -7.02 -2.07
N THR A 40 -3.80 -7.07 -1.27
CA THR A 40 -5.11 -6.53 -1.65
C THR A 40 -5.04 -5.05 -1.99
N MET A 41 -4.37 -4.25 -1.16
CA MET A 41 -4.18 -2.82 -1.38
C MET A 41 -3.42 -2.55 -2.69
N VAL A 42 -2.28 -3.22 -2.91
CA VAL A 42 -1.45 -3.04 -4.10
C VAL A 42 -2.18 -3.44 -5.37
N GLU A 43 -2.91 -4.56 -5.36
CA GLU A 43 -3.69 -5.00 -6.52
C GLU A 43 -4.86 -4.06 -6.82
N TRP A 44 -5.60 -3.66 -5.79
CA TRP A 44 -6.67 -2.68 -5.92
C TRP A 44 -6.15 -1.36 -6.48
N ALA A 45 -5.02 -0.87 -5.97
CA ALA A 45 -4.43 0.39 -6.40
C ALA A 45 -3.96 0.34 -7.87
N ILE A 46 -3.31 -0.76 -8.28
CA ILE A 46 -2.95 -0.99 -9.68
C ILE A 46 -4.20 -1.03 -10.57
N ASN A 47 -5.27 -1.70 -10.14
CA ASN A 47 -6.52 -1.79 -10.90
C ASN A 47 -7.23 -0.45 -11.04
N LYS A 48 -7.14 0.42 -10.02
CA LYS A 48 -7.63 1.80 -10.06
C LYS A 48 -6.79 2.72 -10.94
N GLY A 49 -5.58 2.30 -11.32
CA GLY A 49 -4.66 3.07 -12.16
C GLY A 49 -3.61 3.89 -11.40
N TYR A 50 -3.46 3.68 -10.08
CA TYR A 50 -2.40 4.30 -9.32
C TYR A 50 -1.03 3.70 -9.70
N GLU A 51 -0.01 4.55 -9.82
CA GLU A 51 1.35 4.12 -10.15
C GLU A 51 2.26 4.02 -8.91
N TYR A 52 2.10 4.93 -7.96
CA TYR A 52 2.90 4.99 -6.74
C TYR A 52 2.03 4.92 -5.48
N ASP A 53 2.60 4.39 -4.41
CA ASP A 53 1.94 4.32 -3.09
C ASP A 53 1.55 5.71 -2.55
N ALA A 54 2.41 6.71 -2.79
CA ALA A 54 2.17 8.09 -2.36
C ALA A 54 0.97 8.75 -3.03
N ASP A 55 0.50 8.21 -4.16
CA ASP A 55 -0.69 8.72 -4.85
C ASP A 55 -1.98 8.08 -4.32
N ILE A 56 -1.86 7.02 -3.51
CA ILE A 56 -3.02 6.33 -2.94
C ILE A 56 -3.53 7.11 -1.72
N PRO A 57 -4.79 7.58 -1.74
CA PRO A 57 -5.37 8.25 -0.58
C PRO A 57 -5.57 7.26 0.57
N GLU A 58 -5.02 7.59 1.74
CA GLU A 58 -5.10 6.75 2.94
C GLU A 58 -6.55 6.37 3.30
N LYS A 59 -7.49 7.32 3.13
CA LYS A 59 -8.92 7.10 3.39
C LYS A 59 -9.49 5.94 2.58
N GLU A 60 -9.19 5.86 1.28
CA GLU A 60 -9.68 4.75 0.44
C GLU A 60 -9.06 3.41 0.87
N VAL A 61 -7.81 3.41 1.33
CA VAL A 61 -7.17 2.19 1.85
C VAL A 61 -7.82 1.74 3.15
N ILE A 62 -8.13 2.66 4.06
CA ILE A 62 -8.83 2.38 5.32
C ILE A 62 -10.21 1.79 5.02
N GLU A 63 -10.94 2.33 4.06
CA GLU A 63 -12.24 1.81 3.62
C GLU A 63 -12.12 0.43 2.96
N LEU A 64 -11.17 0.25 2.03
CA LEU A 64 -10.90 -1.01 1.34
C LEU A 64 -10.58 -2.15 2.31
N LEU A 65 -9.72 -1.86 3.29
CA LEU A 65 -9.23 -2.83 4.26
C LEU A 65 -10.09 -2.89 5.53
N ASN A 66 -11.18 -2.13 5.57
CA ASN A 66 -12.09 -2.00 6.70
C ASN A 66 -11.37 -1.73 8.03
N LEU A 67 -10.40 -0.81 8.01
CA LEU A 67 -9.59 -0.42 9.17
C LEU A 67 -10.29 0.64 10.04
N GLN A 68 -11.55 0.98 9.75
CA GLN A 68 -12.29 2.07 10.40
C GLN A 68 -12.69 1.79 11.86
N ASN A 69 -12.71 0.53 12.31
CA ASN A 69 -13.18 0.20 13.66
C ASN A 69 -12.33 -0.91 14.30
N GLN A 70 -11.37 -0.50 15.13
CA GLN A 70 -10.86 -1.28 16.26
C GLN A 70 -10.18 -0.36 17.24
#